data_AF-A0A9R0K896-F1
#
_entry.id   AF-A0A9R0K896-F1
#
_cell.length_a   1.000
_cell.length_b   1.000
_cell.length_c   1.000
_cell.angle_alpha   90.00
_cell.angle_beta   90.00
_cell.angle_gamma   90.00
#
_symmetry.space_group_name_H-M   'P 1'
#
loop_
_entity.id
_entity.type
_entity.pdbx_description
1 polymer ?
#
loop_
_entity_poly.entity_id
_entity_poly.type
_entity_poly.pdbx_seq_one_letter_code
_entity_poly.pdbx_strand_id
1 'polypeptide(L)'
;MEIARRASHAGSWYTNNPSKLAEELEGWLNEAGLSKSSDVRGVIAPHAGYSYSGRAAAYAFGNIDPTNISRVFLLGPSHHYYTPKCALSSATVYKTPIGDLPIDLEVIEELKATGEFEMMDIRVDEAEHSMEMHLPYLAKVFEGHPVKVVPILVGAVGAESEAMYGQLLAKYIDDPSNFFSVSSDFCHWGSRFNYTYYDKKHGAIHKSIEALDHMGMDIIETGDPDAFKKYLSKYDNTICGRHPISVFLHMLTSSSTKIKIKFLRYEQSSQCKSMRDSSVSYASAAAKVED
;
A
#
# COMPACT_ATOMS: atom_id res chain seq x y z
N MET A 1 15.91 -9.39 22.38
CA MET A 1 15.17 -8.42 23.22
C MET A 1 14.06 -7.87 22.35
N GLU A 2 12.82 -7.81 22.83
CA GLU A 2 11.70 -7.25 22.04
C GLU A 2 11.93 -5.75 21.83
N ILE A 3 11.77 -5.28 20.59
CA ILE A 3 11.74 -3.87 20.21
C ILE A 3 10.38 -3.64 19.56
N ALA A 4 9.49 -2.93 20.25
CA ALA A 4 8.12 -2.72 19.76
C ALA A 4 7.99 -1.36 19.07
N ARG A 5 7.50 -1.36 17.81
CA ARG A 5 6.95 -0.15 17.19
C ARG A 5 5.53 0.04 17.68
N ARG A 6 5.25 1.18 18.33
CA ARG A 6 3.89 1.49 18.82
C ARG A 6 2.95 1.84 17.67
N ALA A 7 1.65 1.70 17.94
CA ALA A 7 0.57 2.22 17.13
C ALA A 7 0.46 3.74 17.30
N SER A 8 1.45 4.49 16.79
CA SER A 8 1.64 5.93 17.05
C SER A 8 0.54 6.81 16.46
N HIS A 9 -0.20 6.32 15.45
CA HIS A 9 -1.29 7.05 14.79
C HIS A 9 -2.69 6.64 15.28
N ALA A 10 -2.77 5.64 16.18
CA ALA A 10 -4.02 5.28 16.84
C ALA A 10 -4.57 6.44 17.68
N GLY A 11 -5.88 6.67 17.58
CA GLY A 11 -6.59 7.77 18.24
C GLY A 11 -6.65 9.06 17.42
N SER A 12 -5.97 9.13 16.27
CA SER A 12 -6.04 10.26 15.34
C SER A 12 -6.40 9.84 13.91
N TRP A 13 -5.68 8.88 13.33
CA TRP A 13 -5.94 8.40 11.97
C TRP A 13 -6.98 7.28 11.92
N TYR A 14 -7.05 6.50 12.99
CA TYR A 14 -8.02 5.43 13.24
C TYR A 14 -8.31 5.36 14.74
N THR A 15 -9.40 4.72 15.16
CA THR A 15 -9.73 4.68 16.60
C THR A 15 -8.74 3.81 17.38
N ASN A 16 -8.33 4.27 18.57
CA ASN A 16 -7.50 3.48 19.50
C ASN A 16 -8.33 2.57 20.42
N ASN A 17 -9.66 2.58 20.29
CA ASN A 17 -10.53 1.66 21.03
C ASN A 17 -10.57 0.31 20.29
N PRO A 18 -10.06 -0.79 20.89
CA PRO A 18 -9.96 -2.08 20.21
C PRO A 18 -11.30 -2.62 19.70
N SER A 19 -12.34 -2.57 20.54
CA SER A 19 -13.66 -3.12 20.20
C SER A 19 -14.31 -2.33 19.06
N LYS A 20 -14.21 -0.99 19.11
CA LYS A 20 -14.73 -0.14 18.04
C LYS A 20 -13.97 -0.34 16.73
N LEU A 21 -12.64 -0.44 16.79
CA LEU A 21 -11.81 -0.67 15.59
C LEU A 21 -12.14 -2.01 14.93
N ALA A 22 -12.29 -3.07 15.74
CA ALA A 22 -12.65 -4.39 15.25
C ALA A 22 -14.04 -4.38 14.57
N GLU A 23 -15.03 -3.72 15.17
CA GLU A 23 -16.38 -3.57 14.61
C GLU A 23 -16.39 -2.77 13.30
N GLU A 24 -15.66 -1.64 13.24
CA GLU A 24 -15.54 -0.82 12.03
C GLU A 24 -14.94 -1.63 10.87
N LEU A 25 -13.81 -2.30 11.11
CA LEU A 25 -13.13 -3.11 10.11
C LEU A 25 -13.99 -4.29 9.66
N GLU A 26 -14.61 -5.02 10.58
CA GLU A 26 -15.49 -6.14 10.25
C GLU A 26 -16.70 -5.69 9.43
N GLY A 27 -17.32 -4.58 9.82
CA GLY A 27 -18.43 -3.98 9.09
C GLY A 27 -18.05 -3.63 7.64
N TRP A 28 -16.91 -2.97 7.43
CA TRP A 28 -16.45 -2.60 6.10
C TRP A 28 -16.03 -3.80 5.24
N LEU A 29 -15.34 -4.79 5.84
CA LEU A 29 -14.99 -6.04 5.14
C LEU A 29 -16.24 -6.81 4.69
N ASN A 30 -17.26 -6.87 5.55
CA ASN A 30 -18.54 -7.50 5.21
C ASN A 30 -19.32 -6.70 4.14
N GLU A 31 -19.33 -5.37 4.23
CA GLU A 31 -19.99 -4.48 3.26
C GLU A 31 -19.34 -4.55 1.87
N ALA A 32 -18.01 -4.72 1.80
CA ALA A 32 -17.32 -4.96 0.53
C ALA A 32 -17.83 -6.23 -0.17
N GLY A 33 -18.30 -7.23 0.60
CA GLY A 33 -19.02 -8.40 0.07
C GLY A 33 -18.18 -9.29 -0.85
N LEU A 34 -16.85 -9.26 -0.69
CA LEU A 34 -15.92 -9.94 -1.58
C LEU A 34 -15.69 -11.38 -1.14
N SER A 35 -15.61 -12.29 -2.10
CA SER A 35 -15.21 -13.67 -1.83
C SER A 35 -13.71 -13.75 -1.61
N LYS A 36 -13.31 -14.43 -0.53
CA LYS A 36 -11.91 -14.76 -0.28
C LYS A 36 -11.41 -15.74 -1.34
N SER A 37 -10.17 -15.55 -1.80
CA SER A 37 -9.55 -16.42 -2.81
C SER A 37 -8.09 -16.66 -2.48
N SER A 38 -7.68 -17.92 -2.57
CA SER A 38 -6.28 -18.37 -2.42
C SER A 38 -5.35 -17.80 -3.48
N ASP A 39 -5.92 -17.30 -4.59
CA ASP A 39 -5.16 -16.82 -5.73
C ASP A 39 -4.74 -15.36 -5.53
N VAL A 40 -5.32 -14.66 -4.54
CA VAL A 40 -4.94 -13.29 -4.19
C VAL A 40 -3.59 -13.31 -3.46
N ARG A 41 -2.56 -12.81 -4.13
CA ARG A 41 -1.17 -12.78 -3.65
C ARG A 41 -0.68 -11.38 -3.27
N GLY A 42 -1.46 -10.35 -3.56
CA GLY A 42 -1.18 -9.01 -3.08
C GLY A 42 -2.33 -8.04 -3.27
N VAL A 43 -2.17 -6.84 -2.73
CA VAL A 43 -3.14 -5.75 -2.83
C VAL A 43 -2.43 -4.41 -2.98
N ILE A 44 -3.11 -3.46 -3.62
CA ILE A 44 -2.81 -2.02 -3.51
C ILE A 44 -3.96 -1.40 -2.73
N ALA A 45 -3.67 -0.66 -1.65
CA ALA A 45 -4.68 -0.09 -0.78
C ALA A 45 -4.29 1.33 -0.31
N PRO A 46 -5.27 2.19 0.01
CA PRO A 46 -5.04 3.56 0.47
C PRO A 46 -4.54 3.61 1.92
N HIS A 47 -3.90 4.72 2.29
CA HIS A 47 -3.38 4.98 3.63
C HIS A 47 -3.76 6.36 4.20
N ALA A 48 -4.84 6.98 3.70
CA ALA A 48 -5.48 8.05 4.45
C ALA A 48 -6.12 7.54 5.76
N GLY A 49 -6.52 8.46 6.64
CA GLY A 49 -7.25 8.11 7.86
C GLY A 49 -8.55 7.37 7.57
N TYR A 50 -8.94 6.43 8.44
CA TYR A 50 -10.01 5.46 8.19
C TYR A 50 -11.39 6.09 7.99
N SER A 51 -11.63 7.28 8.55
CA SER A 51 -12.86 8.02 8.28
C SER A 51 -13.04 8.42 6.81
N TYR A 52 -11.95 8.47 6.04
CA TYR A 52 -11.97 8.80 4.61
C TYR A 52 -11.81 7.56 3.72
N SER A 53 -10.75 6.77 3.93
CA SER A 53 -10.36 5.69 3.03
C SER A 53 -10.61 4.29 3.58
N GLY A 54 -11.07 4.17 4.83
CA GLY A 54 -11.26 2.88 5.51
C GLY A 54 -12.18 1.95 4.72
N ARG A 55 -13.33 2.45 4.25
CA ARG A 55 -14.27 1.69 3.41
C ARG A 55 -13.67 1.28 2.07
N ALA A 56 -12.94 2.18 1.41
CA ALA A 56 -12.27 1.86 0.14
C ALA A 56 -11.26 0.72 0.34
N ALA A 57 -10.42 0.80 1.37
CA ALA A 57 -9.41 -0.22 1.69
C ALA A 57 -10.01 -1.62 1.91
N ALA A 58 -11.25 -1.73 2.43
CA ALA A 58 -11.92 -3.01 2.59
C ALA A 58 -12.06 -3.79 1.28
N TYR A 59 -12.14 -3.11 0.13
CA TYR A 59 -12.20 -3.76 -1.18
C TYR A 59 -10.89 -4.40 -1.60
N ALA A 60 -9.74 -3.98 -1.03
CA ALA A 60 -8.48 -4.68 -1.19
C ALA A 60 -8.42 -5.87 -0.22
N PHE A 61 -8.54 -5.60 1.07
CA PHE A 61 -8.31 -6.59 2.13
C PHE A 61 -9.40 -7.68 2.23
N GLY A 62 -10.63 -7.40 1.79
CA GLY A 62 -11.76 -8.34 1.88
C GLY A 62 -11.64 -9.60 1.02
N ASN A 63 -10.77 -9.61 0.01
CA ASN A 63 -10.55 -10.79 -0.84
C ASN A 63 -9.49 -11.74 -0.30
N ILE A 64 -8.78 -11.38 0.78
CA ILE A 64 -7.64 -12.14 1.27
C ILE A 64 -8.13 -13.43 1.94
N ASP A 65 -7.66 -14.57 1.45
CA ASP A 65 -7.73 -15.85 2.16
C ASP A 65 -6.46 -16.03 3.02
N PRO A 66 -6.56 -15.94 4.36
CA PRO A 66 -5.38 -16.03 5.23
C PRO A 66 -4.84 -17.46 5.39
N THR A 67 -5.56 -18.49 4.92
CA THR A 67 -5.31 -19.90 5.26
C THR A 67 -3.88 -20.38 4.95
N ASN A 68 -3.33 -19.95 3.81
CA ASN A 68 -2.02 -20.40 3.32
C ASN A 68 -0.94 -19.31 3.35
N ILE A 69 -1.24 -18.14 3.92
CA ILE A 69 -0.30 -17.01 3.95
C ILE A 69 0.35 -16.96 5.33
N SER A 70 1.69 -17.01 5.35
CA SER A 70 2.48 -16.95 6.58
C SER A 70 3.28 -15.66 6.73
N ARG A 71 3.44 -14.91 5.63
CA ARG A 71 4.26 -13.70 5.58
C ARG A 71 3.62 -12.63 4.70
N VAL A 72 3.58 -11.40 5.20
CA VAL A 72 3.11 -10.22 4.46
C VAL A 72 4.26 -9.22 4.30
N PHE A 73 4.68 -8.97 3.07
CA PHE A 73 5.55 -7.86 2.73
C PHE A 73 4.71 -6.58 2.67
N LEU A 74 5.07 -5.58 3.47
CA LEU A 74 4.35 -4.33 3.58
C LEU A 74 5.21 -3.21 3.02
N LEU A 75 4.86 -2.73 1.82
CA LEU A 75 5.60 -1.70 1.11
C LEU A 75 4.85 -0.38 1.24
N GLY A 76 5.44 0.60 1.93
CA GLY A 76 4.85 1.93 2.10
C GLY A 76 5.80 3.06 1.71
N PRO A 77 5.31 4.14 1.09
CA PRO A 77 6.15 5.30 0.79
C PRO A 77 6.58 6.02 2.07
N SER A 78 7.69 6.77 2.02
CA SER A 78 8.06 7.70 3.09
C SER A 78 7.52 9.11 2.87
N HIS A 79 6.89 9.68 3.88
CA HIS A 79 6.38 11.05 3.92
C HIS A 79 7.26 12.00 4.74
N HIS A 80 7.94 11.47 5.75
CA HIS A 80 8.66 12.27 6.74
C HIS A 80 10.18 12.14 6.68
N TYR A 81 10.69 11.06 6.09
CA TYR A 81 12.12 10.75 6.04
C TYR A 81 12.59 10.64 4.59
N TYR A 82 13.42 11.59 4.17
CA TYR A 82 14.04 11.51 2.85
C TYR A 82 15.16 10.48 2.86
N THR A 83 15.05 9.46 2.01
CA THR A 83 16.13 8.54 1.67
C THR A 83 16.00 8.14 0.21
N PRO A 84 17.12 8.00 -0.54
CA PRO A 84 17.10 7.47 -1.90
C PRO A 84 17.04 5.93 -1.94
N LYS A 85 16.89 5.26 -0.79
CA LYS A 85 16.87 3.80 -0.65
C LYS A 85 15.54 3.30 -0.08
N CYS A 86 15.39 1.97 -0.04
CA CYS A 86 14.43 1.31 0.84
C CYS A 86 15.04 1.11 2.23
N ALA A 87 14.21 1.18 3.27
CA ALA A 87 14.62 0.97 4.66
C ALA A 87 13.76 -0.10 5.35
N LEU A 88 14.42 -0.87 6.23
CA LEU A 88 13.82 -1.96 7.00
C LEU A 88 13.61 -1.54 8.45
N SER A 89 12.60 -2.13 9.10
CA SER A 89 12.37 -1.87 10.52
C SER A 89 13.44 -2.49 11.41
N SER A 90 13.84 -1.76 12.46
CA SER A 90 14.65 -2.28 13.57
C SER A 90 13.79 -2.90 14.69
N ALA A 91 12.46 -2.84 14.58
CA ALA A 91 11.54 -3.46 15.52
C ALA A 91 11.49 -4.98 15.33
N THR A 92 11.00 -5.68 16.35
CA THR A 92 10.67 -7.11 16.31
C THR A 92 9.16 -7.35 16.22
N VAL A 93 8.35 -6.34 16.51
CA VAL A 93 6.88 -6.41 16.50
C VAL A 93 6.29 -5.04 16.20
N TYR A 94 5.24 -5.03 15.39
CA TYR A 94 4.39 -3.86 15.18
C TYR A 94 3.11 -4.00 16.02
N LYS A 95 2.90 -3.05 16.93
CA LYS A 95 1.71 -3.04 17.79
C LYS A 95 0.50 -2.53 17.01
N THR A 96 -0.67 -3.11 17.27
CA THR A 96 -1.96 -2.56 16.84
C THR A 96 -2.97 -2.65 17.98
N PRO A 97 -4.08 -1.88 17.98
CA PRO A 97 -5.09 -2.00 19.02
C PRO A 97 -5.80 -3.37 19.09
N ILE A 98 -5.78 -4.15 18.01
CA ILE A 98 -6.60 -5.38 17.85
C ILE A 98 -5.77 -6.65 17.65
N GLY A 99 -4.45 -6.55 17.64
CA GLY A 99 -3.55 -7.69 17.48
C GLY A 99 -2.16 -7.27 17.03
N ASP A 100 -1.14 -7.67 17.77
CA ASP A 100 0.24 -7.37 17.44
C ASP A 100 0.72 -8.25 16.28
N LEU A 101 1.51 -7.67 15.37
CA LEU A 101 2.05 -8.37 14.20
C LEU A 101 3.57 -8.55 14.37
N PRO A 102 4.07 -9.80 14.55
CA PRO A 102 5.50 -10.06 14.66
C PRO A 102 6.20 -9.77 13.33
N ILE A 103 7.43 -9.25 13.39
CA ILE A 103 8.25 -9.02 12.19
C ILE A 103 9.02 -10.30 11.85
N ASP A 104 9.12 -10.61 10.56
CA ASP A 104 9.97 -11.71 10.09
C ASP A 104 11.45 -11.32 10.06
N LEU A 105 12.10 -11.47 11.22
CA LEU A 105 13.51 -11.12 11.42
C LEU A 105 14.47 -11.90 10.52
N GLU A 106 14.11 -13.10 10.07
CA GLU A 106 14.95 -13.89 9.16
C GLU A 106 15.03 -13.21 7.80
N VAL A 107 13.88 -12.77 7.27
CA VAL A 107 13.83 -12.00 6.02
C VAL A 107 14.45 -10.62 6.18
N ILE A 108 14.26 -9.94 7.33
CA ILE A 108 14.92 -8.66 7.57
C ILE A 108 16.45 -8.79 7.52
N GLU A 109 17.03 -9.80 8.16
CA GLU A 109 18.49 -10.00 8.11
C GLU A 109 18.96 -10.43 6.72
N GLU A 110 18.17 -11.24 5.99
CA GLU A 110 18.45 -11.59 4.59
C GLU A 110 18.50 -10.35 3.68
N LEU A 111 17.48 -9.49 3.76
CA LEU A 111 17.40 -8.25 2.97
C LEU A 111 18.52 -7.27 3.36
N LYS A 112 18.80 -7.11 4.65
CA LYS A 112 19.91 -6.29 5.16
C LYS A 112 21.27 -6.78 4.66
N ALA A 113 21.48 -8.10 4.58
CA ALA A 113 22.74 -8.69 4.12
C ALA A 113 23.05 -8.39 2.65
N THR A 114 22.06 -7.97 1.85
CA THR A 114 22.29 -7.50 0.47
C THR A 114 23.10 -6.20 0.39
N GLY A 115 23.11 -5.40 1.47
CA GLY A 115 23.74 -4.08 1.50
C GLY A 115 22.92 -2.96 0.83
N GLU A 116 21.77 -3.29 0.25
CA GLU A 116 20.94 -2.35 -0.49
C GLU A 116 19.92 -1.61 0.38
N PHE A 117 19.66 -2.08 1.60
CA PHE A 117 18.67 -1.50 2.50
C PHE A 117 19.32 -0.71 3.64
N GLU A 118 18.66 0.37 4.04
CA GLU A 118 18.96 1.07 5.29
C GLU A 118 18.16 0.45 6.46
N MET A 119 18.59 0.69 7.70
CA MET A 119 17.79 0.36 8.87
C MET A 119 17.13 1.63 9.40
N MET A 120 15.82 1.58 9.64
CA MET A 120 15.10 2.69 10.25
C MET A 120 15.39 2.77 11.75
N ASP A 121 15.69 3.98 12.22
CA ASP A 121 15.53 4.30 13.64
C ASP A 121 14.06 4.14 14.04
N ILE A 122 13.81 3.66 15.26
CA ILE A 122 12.43 3.45 15.75
C ILE A 122 11.57 4.72 15.69
N ARG A 123 12.18 5.91 15.79
CA ARG A 123 11.49 7.20 15.69
C ARG A 123 11.06 7.53 14.26
N VAL A 124 11.87 7.14 13.26
CA VAL A 124 11.50 7.28 11.84
C VAL A 124 10.34 6.34 11.55
N ASP A 125 10.43 5.11 12.04
CA ASP A 125 9.41 4.09 11.86
C ASP A 125 8.06 4.50 12.50
N GLU A 126 8.07 4.95 13.77
CA GLU A 126 6.87 5.45 14.44
C GLU A 126 6.34 6.79 13.89
N ALA A 127 7.16 7.59 13.21
CA ALA A 127 6.70 8.83 12.59
C ALA A 127 5.96 8.58 11.26
N GLU A 128 6.24 7.47 10.58
CA GLU A 128 5.60 7.13 9.31
C GLU A 128 4.23 6.47 9.53
N HIS A 129 3.24 6.78 8.67
CA HIS A 129 1.88 6.24 8.77
C HIS A 129 1.50 5.33 7.61
N SER A 130 2.21 5.41 6.47
CA SER A 130 1.82 4.73 5.24
C SER A 130 1.69 3.21 5.39
N MET A 131 2.61 2.59 6.13
CA MET A 131 2.53 1.18 6.49
C MET A 131 1.55 0.93 7.65
N GLU A 132 1.51 1.82 8.63
CA GLU A 132 0.66 1.65 9.82
C GLU A 132 -0.82 1.54 9.47
N MET A 133 -1.29 2.26 8.46
CA MET A 133 -2.71 2.22 8.04
C MET A 133 -3.15 0.85 7.50
N HIS A 134 -2.21 -0.02 7.12
CA HIS A 134 -2.53 -1.37 6.69
C HIS A 134 -2.58 -2.35 7.87
N LEU A 135 -1.91 -2.05 8.99
CA LEU A 135 -1.71 -3.01 10.08
C LEU A 135 -3.00 -3.44 10.78
N PRO A 136 -3.97 -2.55 11.12
CA PRO A 136 -5.24 -3.01 11.68
C PRO A 136 -6.02 -3.91 10.71
N TYR A 137 -6.04 -3.58 9.41
CA TYR A 137 -6.66 -4.43 8.40
C TYR A 137 -6.02 -5.81 8.34
N LEU A 138 -4.68 -5.88 8.33
CA LEU A 138 -3.94 -7.14 8.36
C LEU A 138 -4.23 -7.91 9.66
N ALA A 139 -4.15 -7.27 10.82
CA ALA A 139 -4.46 -7.91 12.10
C ALA A 139 -5.89 -8.49 12.13
N LYS A 140 -6.87 -7.80 11.54
CA LYS A 140 -8.25 -8.30 11.44
C LYS A 140 -8.41 -9.45 10.45
N VAL A 141 -7.83 -9.34 9.25
CA VAL A 141 -7.91 -10.39 8.22
C VAL A 141 -7.24 -11.68 8.68
N PHE A 142 -6.10 -11.57 9.36
CA PHE A 142 -5.32 -12.69 9.86
C PHE A 142 -5.67 -13.09 11.29
N GLU A 143 -6.80 -12.63 11.83
CA GLU A 143 -7.29 -13.05 13.13
C GLU A 143 -7.39 -14.59 13.19
N GLY A 144 -6.72 -15.20 14.18
CA GLY A 144 -6.64 -16.67 14.32
C GLY A 144 -5.63 -17.38 13.40
N HIS A 145 -4.89 -16.66 12.55
CA HIS A 145 -3.89 -17.22 11.63
C HIS A 145 -2.48 -16.69 11.96
N PRO A 146 -1.46 -17.55 12.10
CA PRO A 146 -0.10 -17.09 12.34
C PRO A 146 0.45 -16.39 11.10
N VAL A 147 0.78 -15.10 11.22
CA VAL A 147 1.39 -14.31 10.15
C VAL A 147 2.51 -13.43 10.71
N LYS A 148 3.58 -13.27 9.92
CA LYS A 148 4.63 -12.28 10.17
C LYS A 148 4.59 -11.19 9.11
N VAL A 149 5.07 -10.00 9.45
CA VAL A 149 5.20 -8.89 8.49
C VAL A 149 6.67 -8.60 8.16
N VAL A 150 6.91 -8.13 6.94
CA VAL A 150 8.21 -7.60 6.49
C VAL A 150 7.97 -6.14 6.09
N PRO A 151 8.12 -5.17 7.02
CA PRO A 151 7.94 -3.76 6.72
C PRO A 151 9.10 -3.21 5.88
N ILE A 152 8.78 -2.61 4.75
CA ILE A 152 9.73 -1.98 3.83
C ILE A 152 9.24 -0.56 3.55
N LEU A 153 9.94 0.41 4.13
CA LEU A 153 9.76 1.82 3.80
C LEU A 153 10.45 2.09 2.47
N VAL A 154 9.68 2.48 1.45
CA VAL A 154 10.18 2.81 0.12
C VAL A 154 10.40 4.32 0.05
N GLY A 155 11.67 4.72 -0.08
CA GLY A 155 12.06 6.12 -0.19
C GLY A 155 11.80 6.74 -1.58
N ALA A 156 12.47 7.85 -1.84
CA ALA A 156 12.47 8.53 -3.13
C ALA A 156 13.45 7.84 -4.10
N VAL A 157 13.19 6.57 -4.40
CA VAL A 157 14.02 5.73 -5.26
C VAL A 157 13.90 6.16 -6.73
N GLY A 158 15.01 6.14 -7.45
CA GLY A 158 15.04 6.36 -8.90
C GLY A 158 14.67 5.08 -9.67
N ALA A 159 14.38 5.21 -10.96
CA ALA A 159 13.93 4.07 -11.79
C ALA A 159 14.90 2.87 -11.80
N GLU A 160 16.21 3.11 -11.77
CA GLU A 160 17.20 2.02 -11.67
C GLU A 160 17.09 1.29 -10.33
N SER A 161 16.90 2.03 -9.24
CA SER A 161 16.69 1.46 -7.90
C SER A 161 15.34 0.74 -7.80
N GLU A 162 14.28 1.26 -8.41
CA GLU A 162 12.97 0.59 -8.48
C GLU A 162 13.08 -0.79 -9.15
N ALA A 163 13.77 -0.86 -10.31
CA ALA A 163 14.04 -2.11 -11.00
C ALA A 163 14.92 -3.06 -10.18
N MET A 164 15.98 -2.54 -9.54
CA MET A 164 16.87 -3.33 -8.69
C MET A 164 16.13 -3.94 -7.49
N TYR A 165 15.37 -3.13 -6.73
CA TYR A 165 14.58 -3.65 -5.60
C TYR A 165 13.52 -4.62 -6.07
N GLY A 166 12.89 -4.35 -7.21
CA GLY A 166 11.93 -5.26 -7.81
C GLY A 166 12.54 -6.62 -8.11
N GLN A 167 13.72 -6.65 -8.74
CA GLN A 167 14.46 -7.89 -9.02
C GLN A 167 14.88 -8.61 -7.73
N LEU A 168 15.39 -7.87 -6.74
CA LEU A 168 15.83 -8.42 -5.45
C LEU A 168 14.69 -9.09 -4.69
N LEU A 169 13.50 -8.48 -4.71
CA LEU A 169 12.31 -8.96 -4.01
C LEU A 169 11.48 -9.97 -4.82
N ALA A 170 11.73 -10.13 -6.13
CA ALA A 170 10.94 -10.98 -7.03
C ALA A 170 10.86 -12.44 -6.58
N LYS A 171 11.94 -12.99 -5.99
CA LYS A 171 11.95 -14.38 -5.47
C LYS A 171 10.87 -14.64 -4.41
N TYR A 172 10.44 -13.61 -3.68
CA TYR A 172 9.40 -13.76 -2.66
C TYR A 172 7.99 -13.87 -3.28
N ILE A 173 7.78 -13.39 -4.52
CA ILE A 173 6.53 -13.58 -5.25
C ILE A 173 6.30 -15.06 -5.54
N ASP A 174 7.36 -15.79 -5.87
CA ASP A 174 7.30 -17.19 -6.29
C ASP A 174 6.99 -18.18 -5.15
N ASP A 175 7.15 -17.77 -3.90
CA ASP A 175 6.72 -18.56 -2.74
C ASP A 175 5.25 -18.26 -2.42
N PRO A 176 4.33 -19.25 -2.58
CA PRO A 176 2.88 -19.06 -2.41
C PRO A 176 2.45 -18.67 -1.00
N SER A 177 3.33 -18.85 0.00
CA SER A 177 3.04 -18.47 1.39
C SER A 177 3.24 -16.98 1.70
N ASN A 178 3.81 -16.23 0.74
CA ASN A 178 4.02 -14.79 0.85
C ASN A 178 2.86 -14.00 0.23
N PHE A 179 2.56 -12.85 0.82
CA PHE A 179 1.58 -11.88 0.35
C PHE A 179 2.17 -10.47 0.34
N PHE A 180 1.69 -9.60 -0.56
CA PHE A 180 2.23 -8.25 -0.74
C PHE A 180 1.16 -7.19 -0.50
N SER A 181 1.38 -6.31 0.47
CA SER A 181 0.50 -5.17 0.76
C SER A 181 1.21 -3.88 0.36
N VAL A 182 0.76 -3.27 -0.73
CA VAL A 182 1.35 -2.06 -1.32
C VAL A 182 0.48 -0.86 -0.97
N SER A 183 1.08 0.11 -0.30
CA SER A 183 0.38 1.26 0.27
C SER A 183 0.45 2.48 -0.65
N SER A 184 -0.71 2.98 -1.09
CA SER A 184 -0.80 4.18 -1.92
C SER A 184 -2.21 4.81 -1.91
N ASP A 185 -2.27 6.10 -1.60
CA ASP A 185 -3.33 6.97 -2.12
C ASP A 185 -3.03 7.37 -3.58
N PHE A 186 -4.03 7.90 -4.28
CA PHE A 186 -3.96 8.34 -5.68
C PHE A 186 -3.90 9.87 -5.75
N CYS A 187 -4.51 10.54 -6.75
CA CYS A 187 -4.36 11.98 -6.93
C CYS A 187 -4.65 12.80 -5.65
N HIS A 188 -3.66 13.55 -5.18
CA HIS A 188 -3.80 14.66 -4.24
C HIS A 188 -3.99 15.95 -5.05
N TRP A 189 -5.23 16.35 -5.26
CA TRP A 189 -5.58 17.49 -6.09
C TRP A 189 -5.92 18.73 -5.26
N GLY A 190 -5.42 19.89 -5.68
CA GLY A 190 -5.72 21.20 -5.12
C GLY A 190 -4.46 22.02 -4.84
N SER A 191 -4.64 23.33 -4.66
CA SER A 191 -3.54 24.28 -4.43
C SER A 191 -2.68 23.91 -3.21
N ARG A 192 -3.26 23.29 -2.17
CA ARG A 192 -2.51 22.84 -0.97
C ARG A 192 -1.50 21.73 -1.25
N PHE A 193 -1.66 21.02 -2.37
CA PHE A 193 -0.74 19.98 -2.83
C PHE A 193 0.14 20.46 -3.99
N ASN A 194 0.04 21.74 -4.36
CA ASN A 194 0.70 22.31 -5.53
C ASN A 194 0.41 21.53 -6.83
N TYR A 195 -0.78 20.94 -6.94
CA TYR A 195 -1.17 20.13 -8.09
C TYR A 195 -2.63 20.40 -8.46
N THR A 196 -2.86 21.01 -9.61
CA THR A 196 -4.21 21.38 -10.08
C THR A 196 -4.43 21.04 -11.56
N TYR A 197 -3.79 19.95 -12.02
CA TYR A 197 -4.01 19.45 -13.39
C TYR A 197 -5.50 19.29 -13.66
N TYR A 198 -5.97 19.84 -14.78
CA TYR A 198 -7.38 19.80 -15.14
C TYR A 198 -7.54 19.74 -16.65
N ASP A 199 -8.02 18.60 -17.13
CA ASP A 199 -8.40 18.38 -18.52
C ASP A 199 -9.90 18.62 -18.69
N LYS A 200 -10.22 19.79 -19.25
CA LYS A 200 -11.59 20.27 -19.47
C LYS A 200 -12.45 19.33 -20.31
N LYS A 201 -11.85 18.44 -21.11
CA LYS A 201 -12.62 17.49 -21.93
C LYS A 201 -13.43 16.50 -21.08
N HIS A 202 -13.04 16.28 -19.82
CA HIS A 202 -13.74 15.40 -18.89
C HIS A 202 -14.85 16.10 -18.09
N GLY A 203 -15.14 17.37 -18.35
CA GLY A 203 -16.20 18.11 -17.66
C GLY A 203 -15.72 18.66 -16.32
N ALA A 204 -16.41 18.35 -15.21
CA ALA A 204 -16.05 18.88 -13.89
C ALA A 204 -14.65 18.43 -13.42
N ILE A 205 -14.02 19.20 -12.54
CA ILE A 205 -12.65 18.92 -12.03
C ILE A 205 -12.56 17.49 -11.47
N HIS A 206 -13.50 17.07 -10.61
CA HIS A 206 -13.49 15.72 -10.05
C HIS A 206 -13.56 14.60 -11.11
N LYS A 207 -14.19 14.85 -12.27
CA LYS A 207 -14.20 13.92 -13.40
C LYS A 207 -12.89 13.90 -14.17
N SER A 208 -12.19 15.04 -14.25
CA SER A 208 -10.80 15.06 -14.75
C SER A 208 -9.85 14.31 -13.83
N ILE A 209 -10.02 14.44 -12.51
CA ILE A 209 -9.23 13.69 -11.52
C ILE A 209 -9.49 12.19 -11.69
N GLU A 210 -10.77 11.79 -11.75
CA GLU A 210 -11.18 10.40 -11.97
C GLU A 210 -10.59 9.83 -13.25
N ALA A 211 -10.68 10.55 -14.38
CA ALA A 211 -10.10 10.09 -15.64
C ALA A 211 -8.57 9.97 -15.59
N LEU A 212 -7.89 10.87 -14.87
CA LEU A 212 -6.44 10.80 -14.69
C LEU A 212 -6.05 9.59 -13.83
N ASP A 213 -6.71 9.39 -12.70
CA ASP A 213 -6.44 8.24 -11.82
C ASP A 213 -6.75 6.92 -12.51
N HIS A 214 -7.88 6.81 -13.21
CA HIS A 214 -8.24 5.62 -13.98
C HIS A 214 -7.22 5.32 -15.08
N MET A 215 -6.64 6.34 -15.73
CA MET A 215 -5.54 6.11 -16.69
C MET A 215 -4.32 5.48 -16.00
N GLY A 216 -3.95 5.96 -14.81
CA GLY A 216 -2.88 5.36 -14.01
C GLY A 216 -3.22 3.93 -13.57
N MET A 217 -4.45 3.70 -13.11
CA MET A 217 -4.95 2.38 -12.70
C MET A 217 -4.91 1.39 -13.87
N ASP A 218 -5.44 1.76 -15.04
CA ASP A 218 -5.46 0.92 -16.25
C ASP A 218 -4.04 0.55 -16.68
N ILE A 219 -3.08 1.48 -16.56
CA ILE A 219 -1.66 1.21 -16.83
C ILE A 219 -1.07 0.24 -15.81
N ILE A 220 -1.35 0.40 -14.52
CA ILE A 220 -0.91 -0.54 -13.47
C ILE A 220 -1.48 -1.94 -13.73
N GLU A 221 -2.73 -2.06 -14.19
CA GLU A 221 -3.35 -3.36 -14.53
C GLU A 221 -2.63 -4.08 -15.70
N THR A 222 -1.87 -3.37 -16.54
CA THR A 222 -1.06 -4.00 -17.59
C THR A 222 0.18 -4.73 -17.06
N GLY A 223 0.61 -4.43 -15.83
CA GLY A 223 1.84 -4.97 -15.25
C GLY A 223 3.12 -4.34 -15.80
N ASP A 224 3.05 -3.27 -16.60
CA ASP A 224 4.20 -2.63 -17.24
C ASP A 224 4.75 -1.43 -16.41
N PRO A 225 5.91 -1.57 -15.73
CA PRO A 225 6.50 -0.48 -14.96
C PRO A 225 6.98 0.69 -15.82
N ASP A 226 7.43 0.45 -17.07
CA ASP A 226 7.88 1.51 -17.98
C ASP A 226 6.71 2.36 -18.47
N ALA A 227 5.57 1.73 -18.74
CA ALA A 227 4.33 2.44 -19.06
C ALA A 227 3.88 3.33 -17.89
N PHE A 228 3.94 2.81 -16.65
CA PHE A 228 3.58 3.58 -15.46
C PHE A 228 4.53 4.77 -15.24
N LYS A 229 5.84 4.56 -15.42
CA LYS A 229 6.85 5.64 -15.37
C LYS A 229 6.58 6.73 -16.41
N LYS A 230 6.23 6.36 -17.65
CA LYS A 230 5.88 7.31 -18.72
C LYS A 230 4.64 8.11 -18.37
N TYR A 231 3.63 7.48 -17.76
CA TYR A 231 2.43 8.15 -17.26
C TYR A 231 2.78 9.19 -16.19
N LEU A 232 3.55 8.80 -15.17
CA LEU A 232 3.98 9.71 -14.11
C LEU A 232 4.77 10.89 -14.67
N SER A 233 5.72 10.63 -15.58
CA SER A 233 6.55 11.67 -16.20
C SER A 233 5.74 12.66 -17.07
N LYS A 234 4.57 12.24 -17.56
CA LYS A 234 3.73 13.05 -18.44
C LYS A 234 2.76 13.93 -17.66
N TYR A 235 2.21 13.41 -16.56
CA TYR A 235 1.10 14.06 -15.86
C TYR A 235 1.46 14.55 -14.46
N ASP A 236 2.59 14.09 -13.91
CA ASP A 236 3.01 14.35 -12.53
C ASP A 236 1.88 14.06 -11.51
N ASN A 237 1.02 13.06 -11.79
CA ASN A 237 -0.06 12.72 -10.88
C ASN A 237 0.52 12.40 -9.50
N THR A 238 -0.06 12.99 -8.46
CA THR A 238 0.47 13.01 -7.10
C THR A 238 0.20 11.70 -6.34
N ILE A 239 0.36 10.56 -6.99
CA ILE A 239 0.27 9.22 -6.40
C ILE A 239 1.42 9.06 -5.39
N CYS A 240 1.11 9.02 -4.10
CA CYS A 240 2.12 9.02 -3.03
C CYS A 240 2.92 7.70 -3.00
N GLY A 241 2.28 6.57 -3.26
CA GLY A 241 2.90 5.24 -3.33
C GLY A 241 3.43 4.87 -4.72
N ARG A 242 3.71 5.84 -5.60
CA ARG A 242 4.24 5.58 -6.95
C ARG A 242 5.51 4.71 -6.94
N HIS A 243 6.39 4.90 -5.95
CA HIS A 243 7.62 4.13 -5.82
C HIS A 243 7.34 2.68 -5.33
N PRO A 244 6.58 2.44 -4.26
CA PRO A 244 6.08 1.10 -3.91
C PRO A 244 5.39 0.37 -5.06
N ILE A 245 4.52 1.06 -5.81
CA ILE A 245 3.82 0.49 -6.97
C ILE A 245 4.83 0.11 -8.06
N SER A 246 5.78 0.99 -8.39
CA SER A 246 6.81 0.70 -9.40
C SER A 246 7.69 -0.49 -9.01
N VAL A 247 8.16 -0.54 -7.75
CA VAL A 247 8.89 -1.68 -7.19
C VAL A 247 8.06 -2.95 -7.33
N PHE A 248 6.78 -2.92 -6.93
CA PHE A 248 5.90 -4.09 -7.04
C PHE A 248 5.71 -4.55 -8.49
N LEU A 249 5.50 -3.65 -9.44
CA LEU A 249 5.43 -3.99 -10.86
C LEU A 249 6.74 -4.65 -11.36
N HIS A 250 7.90 -4.14 -10.93
CA HIS A 250 9.18 -4.77 -11.23
C HIS A 250 9.35 -6.15 -10.58
N MET A 251 8.79 -6.37 -9.37
CA MET A 251 8.74 -7.70 -8.76
C MET A 251 7.94 -8.67 -9.62
N LEU A 252 6.75 -8.27 -10.08
CA LEU A 252 5.88 -9.12 -10.90
C LEU A 252 6.49 -9.46 -12.27
N THR A 253 7.16 -8.51 -12.90
CA THR A 253 7.84 -8.74 -14.19
C THR A 253 9.07 -9.63 -14.06
N SER A 254 9.73 -9.61 -12.90
CA SER A 254 10.96 -10.38 -12.63
C SER A 254 10.71 -11.74 -11.99
N SER A 255 9.47 -12.04 -11.56
CA SER A 255 9.09 -13.33 -10.97
C SER A 255 8.66 -14.36 -12.02
N SER A 256 8.75 -15.63 -11.63
CA SER A 256 8.29 -16.75 -12.46
C SER A 256 6.75 -16.83 -12.48
N THR A 257 6.15 -16.59 -11.32
CA THR A 257 4.69 -16.61 -11.11
C THR A 257 4.06 -15.43 -11.83
N LYS A 258 3.02 -15.70 -12.61
CA LYS A 258 2.26 -14.68 -13.31
C LYS A 258 1.12 -14.18 -12.43
N ILE A 259 1.11 -12.88 -12.18
CA ILE A 259 0.12 -12.22 -11.34
C ILE A 259 -0.46 -11.03 -12.09
N LYS A 260 -1.80 -10.93 -12.13
CA LYS A 260 -2.55 -9.81 -12.69
C LYS A 260 -3.11 -8.93 -11.59
N ILE A 261 -2.93 -7.62 -11.75
CA ILE A 261 -3.53 -6.61 -10.89
C ILE A 261 -4.88 -6.21 -11.46
N LYS A 262 -5.91 -6.12 -10.61
CA LYS A 262 -7.22 -5.59 -10.96
C LYS A 262 -7.72 -4.64 -9.88
N PHE A 263 -8.06 -3.42 -10.26
CA PHE A 263 -8.73 -2.47 -9.36
C PHE A 263 -10.19 -2.85 -9.15
N LEU A 264 -10.61 -2.79 -7.90
CA LEU A 264 -11.92 -3.23 -7.40
C LEU A 264 -12.76 -2.05 -6.92
N ARG A 265 -12.12 -0.96 -6.52
CA ARG A 265 -12.78 0.24 -5.98
C ARG A 265 -12.00 1.50 -6.30
N TYR A 266 -12.73 2.58 -6.59
CA TYR A 266 -12.23 3.94 -6.71
C TYR A 266 -13.16 4.90 -5.96
N GLU A 267 -12.58 5.79 -5.16
CA GLU A 267 -13.30 6.82 -4.41
C GLU A 267 -12.50 8.13 -4.39
N GLN A 268 -13.17 9.22 -4.07
CA GLN A 268 -12.55 10.53 -3.83
C GLN A 268 -13.04 11.06 -2.49
N SER A 269 -12.14 11.66 -1.71
CA SER A 269 -12.48 12.24 -0.40
C SER A 269 -13.60 13.28 -0.47
N SER A 270 -13.69 13.97 -1.62
CA SER A 270 -14.71 14.95 -1.96
C SER A 270 -14.71 15.19 -3.48
N GLN A 271 -15.82 15.69 -4.02
CA GLN A 271 -15.91 16.06 -5.44
C GLN A 271 -15.51 17.52 -5.64
N CYS A 272 -14.28 17.77 -6.11
CA CYS A 272 -13.82 19.10 -6.50
C CYS A 272 -14.65 19.66 -7.68
N LYS A 273 -15.23 20.84 -7.49
CA LYS A 273 -16.03 21.59 -8.47
C LYS A 273 -15.41 22.95 -8.82
N SER A 274 -14.49 23.45 -7.99
CA SER A 274 -13.81 24.72 -8.17
C SER A 274 -12.29 24.62 -7.89
N MET A 275 -11.52 25.60 -8.36
CA MET A 275 -10.07 25.70 -8.10
C MET A 275 -9.71 25.99 -6.63
N ARG A 276 -10.70 26.25 -5.78
CA ARG A 276 -10.50 26.41 -4.32
C ARG A 276 -10.68 25.10 -3.56
N ASP A 277 -11.26 24.10 -4.20
CA ASP A 277 -11.49 22.80 -3.58
C ASP A 277 -10.18 22.00 -3.53
N SER A 278 -10.16 20.93 -2.73
CA SER A 278 -9.09 19.94 -2.77
C SER A 278 -9.65 18.57 -2.39
N SER A 279 -9.06 17.52 -2.93
CA SER A 279 -9.45 16.14 -2.69
C SER A 279 -8.24 15.22 -2.74
N VAL A 280 -8.38 14.04 -2.13
CA VAL A 280 -7.47 12.91 -2.31
C VAL A 280 -8.28 11.75 -2.87
N SER A 281 -7.72 11.05 -3.84
CA SER A 281 -8.33 9.85 -4.43
C SER A 281 -7.85 8.58 -3.74
N TYR A 282 -8.72 7.59 -3.65
CA TYR A 282 -8.46 6.28 -3.05
C TYR A 282 -8.78 5.20 -4.08
N ALA A 283 -7.87 4.25 -4.26
CA ALA A 283 -8.11 3.10 -5.12
C ALA A 283 -7.71 1.82 -4.38
N SER A 284 -8.41 0.74 -4.65
CA SER A 284 -8.11 -0.57 -4.06
C SER A 284 -8.06 -1.64 -5.13
N ALA A 285 -6.99 -2.43 -5.13
CA ALA A 285 -6.75 -3.48 -6.11
C ALA A 285 -6.38 -4.79 -5.43
N ALA A 286 -6.65 -5.89 -6.14
CA ALA A 286 -6.15 -7.22 -5.83
C ALA A 286 -5.19 -7.67 -6.94
N ALA A 287 -4.10 -8.30 -6.55
CA ALA A 287 -3.13 -8.94 -7.43
C ALA A 287 -3.31 -10.45 -7.31
N LYS A 288 -3.74 -11.11 -8.39
CA LYS A 288 -4.11 -12.55 -8.40
C LYS A 288 -3.20 -13.36 -9.31
N VAL A 289 -2.87 -14.58 -8.92
CA VAL A 289 -2.18 -15.54 -9.80
C VAL A 289 -3.03 -15.78 -11.05
N GLU A 290 -2.40 -15.83 -12.22
CA GLU A 290 -3.02 -16.30 -13.45
C GLU A 290 -2.92 -17.82 -13.54
N ASP A 291 -4.03 -18.46 -13.92
CA ASP A 291 -4.08 -19.87 -14.33
C ASP A 291 -3.28 -20.13 -15.62
#